data_AF-A0A7U5BFP4-F1
#
_entry.id   AF-A0A7U5BFP4-F1
#
_cell.length_a   1.000
_cell.length_b   1.000
_cell.length_c   1.000
_cell.angle_alpha   90.00
_cell.angle_beta   90.00
_cell.angle_gamma   90.00
#
_symmetry.space_group_name_H-M   'P 1'
#
loop_
_entity.id
_entity.type
_entity.pdbx_description
1 polymer ?
#
loop_
_entity_poly.entity_id
_entity_poly.type
_entity_poly.pdbx_seq_one_letter_code
_entity_poly.pdbx_strand_id
1 'polypeptide(L)'
;MNEIAGWVAPAATMIAAMMTAANLGARVTGWGFVVFTVGSLCWIVVGVSSGQTNLLATNAFLTLVNLVGIWRWLGRQATYEDGGRAAKARSRRASVPALFTATGVAGMAVVGEDGSAVGKAVEALVECGSGRVSYVVVATGGVAGVREDLRAVPRDAIAFGCDRLTLSIARGAFEALAPLEGGDWPAAAPTAAA
;
A
#
# COMPACT_ATOMS: atom_id res chain seq x y z
N MET A 1 27.31 27.23 -7.30
CA MET A 1 26.43 26.56 -8.29
C MET A 1 26.78 25.09 -8.51
N ASN A 2 28.08 24.72 -8.56
CA ASN A 2 28.51 23.31 -8.69
C ASN A 2 28.17 22.42 -7.48
N GLU A 3 28.20 22.94 -6.25
CA GLU A 3 27.87 22.13 -5.06
C GLU A 3 26.39 21.72 -5.01
N ILE A 4 25.48 22.62 -5.35
CA ILE A 4 24.04 22.33 -5.38
C ILE A 4 23.73 21.27 -6.44
N ALA A 5 24.34 21.37 -7.63
CA ALA A 5 24.16 20.38 -8.71
C ALA A 5 24.71 18.99 -8.33
N GLY A 6 25.78 18.92 -7.54
CA GLY A 6 26.38 17.67 -7.07
C GLY A 6 25.45 16.84 -6.16
N TRP A 7 24.60 17.49 -5.37
CA TRP A 7 23.66 16.81 -4.47
C TRP A 7 22.31 16.49 -5.11
N VAL A 8 21.93 17.19 -6.18
CA VAL A 8 20.62 17.00 -6.86
C VAL A 8 20.49 15.60 -7.45
N ALA A 9 21.52 15.08 -8.13
CA ALA A 9 21.43 13.76 -8.77
C ALA A 9 21.33 12.59 -7.75
N PRO A 10 22.14 12.55 -6.67
CA PRO A 10 21.94 11.59 -5.59
C PRO A 10 20.57 11.73 -4.92
N ALA A 11 20.13 12.96 -4.64
CA ALA A 11 18.83 13.21 -4.02
C ALA A 11 17.67 12.70 -4.89
N ALA A 12 17.69 12.98 -6.20
CA ALA A 12 16.69 12.49 -7.14
C ALA A 12 16.66 10.95 -7.21
N THR A 13 17.84 10.32 -7.17
CA THR A 13 17.97 8.84 -7.16
C THR A 13 17.39 8.24 -5.89
N MET A 14 17.68 8.83 -4.72
CA MET A 14 17.11 8.40 -3.44
C MET A 14 15.59 8.55 -3.42
N ILE A 15 15.07 9.66 -3.93
CA ILE A 15 13.61 9.88 -4.03
C ILE A 15 12.98 8.85 -4.97
N ALA A 16 13.56 8.58 -6.14
CA ALA A 16 13.07 7.57 -7.08
C ALA A 16 13.07 6.16 -6.47
N ALA A 17 14.13 5.83 -5.72
CA ALA A 17 14.22 4.59 -4.98
C ALA A 17 13.09 4.47 -3.95
N MET A 18 12.86 5.52 -3.17
CA MET A 18 11.76 5.56 -2.20
C MET A 18 10.38 5.46 -2.87
N MET A 19 10.15 6.17 -3.97
CA MET A 19 8.91 6.10 -4.75
C MET A 19 8.63 4.68 -5.25
N THR A 20 9.68 3.96 -5.64
CA THR A 20 9.57 2.59 -6.15
C THR A 20 9.39 1.57 -5.02
N ALA A 21 10.12 1.74 -3.91
CA ALA A 21 10.12 0.82 -2.78
C ALA A 21 8.88 0.94 -1.88
N ALA A 22 8.32 2.15 -1.72
CA ALA A 22 7.26 2.42 -0.75
C ALA A 22 5.86 1.92 -1.15
N ASN A 23 5.69 1.35 -2.35
CA ASN A 23 4.40 0.83 -2.86
C ASN A 23 3.21 1.82 -2.69
N LEU A 24 3.44 3.11 -2.95
CA LEU A 24 2.44 4.19 -2.78
C LEU A 24 1.40 4.23 -3.93
N GLY A 25 1.12 3.09 -4.53
CA GLY A 25 0.26 2.95 -5.70
C GLY A 25 0.99 3.06 -7.03
N ALA A 26 0.33 2.59 -8.08
CA ALA A 26 0.97 2.33 -9.37
C ALA A 26 1.59 3.55 -10.03
N ARG A 27 0.95 4.71 -9.93
CA ARG A 27 1.44 5.94 -10.57
C ARG A 27 2.75 6.41 -9.93
N VAL A 28 2.84 6.39 -8.59
CA VAL A 28 4.05 6.82 -7.88
C VAL A 28 5.22 5.90 -8.18
N THR A 29 5.00 4.59 -8.09
CA THR A 29 6.02 3.58 -8.42
C THR A 29 6.46 3.68 -9.89
N GLY A 30 5.52 3.87 -10.81
CA GLY A 30 5.82 4.06 -12.23
C GLY A 30 6.68 5.30 -12.52
N TRP A 31 6.41 6.43 -11.85
CA TRP A 31 7.25 7.63 -11.96
C TRP A 31 8.66 7.43 -11.36
N GLY A 32 8.81 6.59 -10.33
CA GLY A 32 10.13 6.17 -9.84
C GLY A 32 10.98 5.53 -10.94
N PHE A 33 10.39 4.62 -11.73
CA PHE A 33 11.05 4.02 -12.89
C PHE A 33 11.39 5.03 -13.99
N VAL A 34 10.57 6.07 -14.20
CA VAL A 34 10.89 7.16 -15.15
C VAL A 34 12.15 7.90 -14.71
N VAL A 35 12.25 8.27 -13.43
CA VAL A 35 13.45 8.96 -12.90
C VAL A 35 14.69 8.07 -13.01
N PHE A 36 14.57 6.78 -12.70
CA PHE A 36 15.68 5.83 -12.90
C PHE A 36 16.07 5.65 -14.36
N THR A 37 15.12 5.72 -15.29
CA THR A 37 15.42 5.67 -16.73
C THR A 37 16.29 6.86 -17.12
N VAL A 38 15.91 8.08 -16.71
CA VAL A 38 16.71 9.29 -16.97
C VAL A 38 18.11 9.15 -16.37
N GLY A 39 18.23 8.69 -15.13
CA GLY A 39 19.52 8.44 -14.48
C GLY A 39 20.39 7.43 -15.25
N SER A 40 19.80 6.31 -15.67
CA SER A 40 20.53 5.28 -16.44
C SER A 40 21.00 5.79 -17.81
N LEU A 41 20.21 6.63 -18.49
CA LEU A 41 20.60 7.25 -19.75
C LEU A 41 21.77 8.21 -19.58
N CYS A 42 21.77 9.03 -18.51
CA CYS A 42 22.91 9.89 -18.18
C CYS A 42 24.20 9.07 -17.96
N TRP A 43 24.11 7.95 -17.23
CA TRP A 43 25.26 7.07 -17.00
C TRP A 43 25.72 6.32 -18.25
N ILE A 44 24.82 6.00 -19.19
CA ILE A 44 25.18 5.47 -20.51
C ILE A 44 26.03 6.49 -21.28
N VAL A 45 25.62 7.77 -21.33
CA VAL A 45 26.39 8.83 -21.99
C VAL A 45 27.79 8.96 -21.38
N VAL A 46 27.89 8.94 -20.05
CA VAL A 46 29.18 8.94 -19.35
C VAL A 46 30.01 7.70 -19.71
N GLY A 47 29.41 6.51 -19.68
CA GLY A 47 30.08 5.24 -20.01
C GLY A 47 30.65 5.24 -21.43
N VAL A 48 29.91 5.76 -22.41
CA VAL A 48 30.39 5.93 -23.78
C VAL A 48 31.54 6.94 -23.84
N SER A 49 31.37 8.12 -23.23
CA SER A 49 32.40 9.18 -23.26
C SER A 49 33.70 8.80 -22.55
N SER A 50 33.61 7.92 -21.55
CA SER A 50 34.75 7.48 -20.73
C SER A 50 35.30 6.12 -21.15
N GLY A 51 34.75 5.48 -22.20
CA GLY A 51 35.15 4.15 -22.67
C GLY A 51 34.91 3.01 -21.68
N GLN A 52 34.05 3.20 -20.69
CA GLN A 52 33.78 2.22 -19.63
C GLN A 52 32.67 1.25 -20.03
N THR A 53 33.06 0.07 -20.54
CA THR A 53 32.12 -0.97 -21.00
C THR A 53 31.19 -1.48 -19.90
N ASN A 54 31.71 -1.67 -18.68
CA ASN A 54 30.92 -2.14 -17.53
C ASN A 54 29.82 -1.14 -17.13
N LEU A 55 30.15 0.15 -17.13
CA LEU A 55 29.20 1.23 -16.82
C LEU A 55 28.10 1.30 -17.88
N LEU A 56 28.47 1.19 -19.16
CA LEU A 56 27.55 1.14 -20.29
C LEU A 56 26.62 -0.08 -20.19
N ALA A 57 27.16 -1.29 -20.03
CA ALA A 57 26.38 -2.52 -20.01
C ALA A 57 25.38 -2.56 -18.85
N THR A 58 25.82 -2.18 -17.64
CA THR A 58 24.96 -2.15 -16.46
C THR A 58 23.81 -1.17 -16.63
N ASN A 59 24.08 0.04 -17.11
CA ASN A 59 23.04 1.05 -17.27
C ASN A 59 22.11 0.76 -18.46
N ALA A 60 22.61 0.13 -19.53
CA ALA A 60 21.76 -0.35 -20.62
C ALA A 60 20.75 -1.40 -20.11
N PHE A 61 21.20 -2.36 -19.30
CA PHE A 61 20.30 -3.31 -18.65
C PHE A 61 19.28 -2.62 -17.72
N LEU A 62 19.73 -1.67 -16.89
CA LEU A 62 18.84 -0.88 -16.02
C LEU A 62 17.80 -0.11 -16.83
N THR A 63 18.19 0.52 -17.95
CA THR A 63 17.23 1.19 -18.85
C THR A 63 16.15 0.22 -19.31
N LEU A 64 16.51 -0.98 -19.77
CA LEU A 64 15.53 -1.98 -20.21
C LEU A 64 14.57 -2.40 -19.09
N VAL A 65 15.09 -2.72 -17.90
CA VAL A 65 14.27 -3.07 -16.73
C VAL A 65 13.34 -1.91 -16.33
N ASN A 66 13.85 -0.68 -16.36
CA ASN A 66 13.06 0.50 -16.03
C ASN A 66 11.93 0.75 -17.05
N LEU A 67 12.18 0.54 -18.34
CA LEU A 67 11.14 0.64 -19.38
C LEU A 67 10.02 -0.40 -19.17
N VAL A 68 10.38 -1.64 -18.81
CA VAL A 68 9.40 -2.67 -18.42
C VAL A 68 8.62 -2.24 -17.17
N GLY A 69 9.31 -1.65 -16.18
CA GLY A 69 8.70 -1.07 -14.99
C GLY A 69 7.67 0.02 -15.32
N ILE A 70 8.02 0.97 -16.19
CA ILE A 70 7.13 2.04 -16.66
C ILE A 70 5.89 1.45 -17.33
N TRP A 71 6.05 0.54 -18.29
CA TRP A 71 4.93 -0.09 -18.97
C TRP A 71 4.00 -0.84 -18.01
N ARG A 72 4.58 -1.62 -17.09
CA ARG A 72 3.82 -2.40 -16.11
C ARG A 72 3.01 -1.51 -15.17
N TRP A 73 3.63 -0.45 -14.63
CA TRP A 73 3.04 0.37 -13.58
C TRP A 73 2.21 1.53 -14.11
N LEU A 74 2.73 2.35 -15.04
CA LEU A 74 1.99 3.48 -15.61
C LEU A 74 0.96 3.04 -16.66
N GLY A 75 1.18 1.91 -17.33
CA GLY A 75 0.23 1.35 -18.28
C GLY A 75 -0.81 0.47 -17.60
N ARG A 76 -0.44 -0.79 -17.35
CA ARG A 76 -1.37 -1.84 -16.92
C ARG A 76 -1.94 -1.57 -15.52
N GLN A 77 -1.08 -1.41 -14.51
CA GLN A 77 -1.52 -1.32 -13.12
C GLN A 77 -2.28 -0.02 -12.82
N ALA A 78 -1.82 1.12 -13.35
CA ALA A 78 -2.51 2.40 -13.18
C ALA A 78 -3.93 2.36 -13.75
N THR A 79 -4.14 1.70 -14.89
CA THR A 79 -5.47 1.55 -15.49
C THR A 79 -6.43 0.75 -14.59
N TYR A 80 -5.96 -0.34 -13.97
CA TYR A 80 -6.77 -1.13 -13.05
C TYR A 80 -7.15 -0.35 -11.79
N GLU A 81 -6.20 0.35 -11.18
CA GLU A 81 -6.48 1.19 -10.03
C GLU A 81 -7.41 2.36 -10.38
N ASP A 82 -7.27 2.97 -11.56
CA ASP A 82 -8.15 4.03 -12.05
C ASP A 82 -9.58 3.52 -12.22
N GLY A 83 -9.77 2.29 -12.70
CA GLY A 83 -11.07 1.63 -12.76
C GLY A 83 -11.73 1.49 -11.38
N GLY A 84 -10.97 1.02 -10.38
CA GLY A 84 -11.45 0.92 -9.00
C GLY A 84 -11.79 2.29 -8.38
N ARG A 85 -10.93 3.29 -8.59
CA ARG A 85 -11.16 4.68 -8.15
C ARG A 85 -12.41 5.28 -8.80
N ALA A 86 -12.58 5.07 -10.10
CA ALA A 86 -13.75 5.55 -10.85
C ALA A 86 -15.05 4.88 -10.36
N ALA A 87 -15.03 3.57 -10.10
CA ALA A 87 -16.19 2.85 -9.54
C ALA A 87 -16.57 3.38 -8.16
N LYS A 88 -15.60 3.56 -7.26
CA LYS A 88 -15.80 4.18 -5.94
C LYS A 88 -16.40 5.58 -6.07
N ALA A 89 -15.82 6.44 -6.90
CA ALA A 89 -16.33 7.80 -7.12
C ALA A 89 -17.74 7.83 -7.73
N ARG A 90 -18.06 6.91 -8.65
CA ARG A 90 -19.39 6.78 -9.26
C ARG A 90 -20.43 6.31 -8.24
N SER A 91 -20.11 5.30 -7.44
CA SER A 91 -21.03 4.78 -6.40
C SER A 91 -21.40 5.84 -5.37
N ARG A 92 -20.46 6.71 -4.96
CA ARG A 92 -20.71 7.80 -4.01
C ARG A 92 -21.70 8.85 -4.51
N ARG A 93 -21.85 8.97 -5.83
CA ARG A 93 -22.75 9.95 -6.47
C ARG A 93 -24.04 9.32 -6.99
N ALA A 94 -24.14 7.99 -6.95
CA ALA A 94 -25.31 7.25 -7.38
C ALA A 94 -26.22 6.93 -6.20
N SER A 95 -27.50 6.69 -6.46
CA SER A 95 -28.49 6.27 -5.45
C SER A 95 -28.38 4.78 -5.09
N VAL A 96 -27.14 4.28 -4.99
CA VAL A 96 -26.80 2.89 -4.65
C VAL A 96 -25.79 2.89 -3.51
N PRO A 97 -25.59 1.76 -2.79
CA PRO A 97 -24.58 1.68 -1.74
C PRO A 97 -23.18 2.06 -2.24
N ALA A 98 -22.46 2.87 -1.45
CA ALA A 98 -21.12 3.29 -1.78
C ALA A 98 -20.14 2.10 -1.74
N LEU A 99 -19.22 2.07 -2.69
CA LEU A 99 -18.23 1.00 -2.85
C LEU A 99 -16.86 1.44 -2.35
N PHE A 100 -16.09 0.49 -1.84
CA PHE A 100 -14.63 0.56 -1.70
C PHE A 100 -14.02 -0.72 -2.27
N THR A 101 -12.75 -0.67 -2.66
CA THR A 101 -12.07 -1.85 -3.21
C THR A 101 -11.63 -2.78 -2.08
N ALA A 102 -11.67 -4.09 -2.29
CA ALA A 102 -11.14 -5.06 -1.30
C ALA A 102 -9.66 -4.77 -0.96
N THR A 103 -8.86 -4.45 -1.98
CA THR A 103 -7.46 -4.00 -1.82
C THR A 103 -7.30 -2.70 -1.03
N GLY A 104 -8.39 -1.95 -0.82
CA GLY A 104 -8.40 -0.71 -0.05
C GLY A 104 -8.59 -0.93 1.45
N VAL A 105 -8.89 -2.15 1.92
CA VAL A 105 -9.03 -2.45 3.36
C VAL A 105 -7.69 -2.26 4.06
N ALA A 106 -6.64 -2.91 3.56
CA ALA A 106 -5.29 -2.76 4.07
C ALA A 106 -4.89 -1.29 4.00
N GLY A 107 -4.64 -0.65 5.14
CA GLY A 107 -4.44 0.81 5.13
C GLY A 107 -5.43 1.60 5.97
N MET A 108 -6.69 1.17 6.01
CA MET A 108 -7.77 1.99 6.58
C MET A 108 -7.54 2.27 8.06
N ALA A 109 -7.80 3.52 8.45
CA ALA A 109 -7.86 3.86 9.86
C ALA A 109 -9.01 3.10 10.52
N VAL A 110 -8.75 2.55 11.70
CA VAL A 110 -9.74 1.91 12.56
C VAL A 110 -9.99 2.84 13.73
N VAL A 111 -11.24 3.22 13.93
CA VAL A 111 -11.67 4.18 14.96
C VAL A 111 -12.76 3.57 15.85
N GLY A 112 -12.91 4.06 17.07
CA GLY A 112 -14.07 3.77 17.92
C GLY A 112 -15.33 4.52 17.46
N GLU A 113 -16.48 4.20 18.05
CA GLU A 113 -17.74 4.90 17.79
C GLU A 113 -17.68 6.40 18.11
N ASP A 114 -16.88 6.77 19.12
CA ASP A 114 -16.59 8.15 19.50
C ASP A 114 -15.62 8.89 18.55
N GLY A 115 -15.13 8.20 17.51
CA GLY A 115 -14.15 8.71 16.56
C GLY A 115 -12.70 8.67 17.04
N SER A 116 -12.43 8.12 18.24
CA SER A 116 -11.07 7.97 18.75
C SER A 116 -10.26 7.00 17.88
N ALA A 117 -8.98 7.29 17.67
CA ALA A 117 -8.10 6.43 16.90
C ALA A 117 -7.79 5.14 17.68
N VAL A 118 -8.05 4.00 17.07
CA VAL A 118 -7.73 2.68 17.64
C VAL A 118 -6.50 2.09 16.96
N GLY A 119 -6.48 2.07 15.63
CA GLY A 119 -5.40 1.42 14.89
C GLY A 119 -5.58 1.46 13.39
N LYS A 120 -5.08 0.43 12.71
CA LYS A 120 -5.08 0.30 11.25
C LYS A 120 -5.51 -1.10 10.82
N ALA A 121 -6.33 -1.18 9.79
CA ALA A 121 -6.70 -2.45 9.18
C ALA A 121 -5.51 -3.01 8.37
N VAL A 122 -5.19 -4.27 8.63
CA VAL A 122 -4.11 -5.01 7.96
C VAL A 122 -4.67 -5.83 6.81
N GLU A 123 -5.67 -6.65 7.08
CA GLU A 123 -6.27 -7.55 6.07
C GLU A 123 -7.71 -7.91 6.46
N ALA A 124 -8.58 -8.12 5.47
CA ALA A 124 -9.91 -8.71 5.66
C ALA A 124 -9.94 -10.14 5.14
N LEU A 125 -10.33 -11.08 6.00
CA LEU A 125 -10.45 -12.48 5.64
C LEU A 125 -11.86 -12.75 5.15
N VAL A 126 -11.97 -13.22 3.90
CA VAL A 126 -13.24 -13.43 3.21
C VAL A 126 -13.50 -14.92 3.07
N GLU A 127 -14.68 -15.36 3.49
CA GLU A 127 -15.11 -16.76 3.41
C GLU A 127 -15.23 -17.22 1.94
N CYS A 128 -14.64 -18.37 1.63
CA CYS A 128 -14.87 -19.04 0.36
C CYS A 128 -16.34 -19.49 0.27
N GLY A 129 -16.95 -19.33 -0.91
CA GLY A 129 -18.35 -19.71 -1.15
C GLY A 129 -19.35 -18.58 -0.84
N SER A 130 -19.36 -18.06 0.40
CA SER A 130 -20.30 -16.99 0.78
C SER A 130 -19.86 -15.59 0.32
N GLY A 131 -18.55 -15.38 0.15
CA GLY A 131 -17.98 -14.06 -0.18
C GLY A 131 -18.12 -13.02 0.94
N ARG A 132 -18.52 -13.44 2.16
CA ARG A 132 -18.66 -12.57 3.31
C ARG A 132 -17.31 -12.37 4.01
N VAL A 133 -17.07 -11.17 4.52
CA VAL A 133 -15.95 -10.94 5.44
C VAL A 133 -16.24 -11.69 6.74
N SER A 134 -15.33 -12.57 7.15
CA SER A 134 -15.37 -13.28 8.43
C SER A 134 -14.88 -12.37 9.56
N TYR A 135 -13.64 -11.88 9.44
CA TYR A 135 -13.02 -10.95 10.38
C TYR A 135 -11.99 -10.06 9.68
N VAL A 136 -11.60 -8.98 10.35
CA VAL A 136 -10.53 -8.07 9.91
C VAL A 136 -9.42 -8.09 10.94
N VAL A 137 -8.18 -8.18 10.49
CA VAL A 137 -7.01 -8.03 11.36
C VAL A 137 -6.73 -6.53 11.55
N VAL A 138 -6.71 -6.10 12.80
CA VAL A 138 -6.42 -4.72 13.20
C VAL A 138 -5.08 -4.68 13.93
N ALA A 139 -4.19 -3.80 13.47
CA ALA A 139 -2.93 -3.48 14.12
C ALA A 139 -3.09 -2.27 15.05
N THR A 140 -2.58 -2.37 16.26
CA THR A 140 -2.47 -1.26 17.22
C THR A 140 -1.06 -1.07 17.73
N GLY A 141 -0.70 0.18 18.02
CA GLY A 141 0.68 0.52 18.36
C GLY A 141 1.62 0.38 17.16
N GLY A 142 2.92 0.59 17.42
CA GLY A 142 3.96 0.46 16.39
C GLY A 142 3.89 1.47 15.24
N VAL A 143 4.85 1.36 14.32
CA VAL A 143 4.83 2.07 13.03
C VAL A 143 5.33 1.09 11.97
N ALA A 144 4.55 0.89 10.90
CA ALA A 144 4.93 0.12 9.72
C ALA A 144 5.40 -1.33 10.02
N GLY A 145 4.65 -2.05 10.85
CA GLY A 145 4.90 -3.47 11.18
C GLY A 145 5.89 -3.68 12.32
N VAL A 146 6.47 -2.62 12.90
CA VAL A 146 7.42 -2.74 14.01
C VAL A 146 6.70 -2.52 15.34
N ARG A 147 6.69 -3.54 16.20
CA ARG A 147 6.06 -3.52 17.53
C ARG A 147 4.56 -3.20 17.46
N GLU A 148 3.87 -3.86 16.53
CA GLU A 148 2.42 -3.80 16.39
C GLU A 148 1.78 -4.99 17.10
N ASP A 149 0.70 -4.75 17.84
CA ASP A 149 -0.17 -5.80 18.37
C ASP A 149 -1.31 -6.03 17.36
N LEU A 150 -1.43 -7.25 16.88
CA LEU A 150 -2.44 -7.63 15.89
C LEU A 150 -3.61 -8.33 16.58
N ARG A 151 -4.84 -7.99 16.21
CA ARG A 151 -6.06 -8.60 16.77
C ARG A 151 -7.05 -8.92 15.65
N ALA A 152 -7.65 -10.11 15.70
CA ALA A 152 -8.72 -10.50 14.79
C ALA A 152 -10.06 -9.94 15.32
N VAL A 153 -10.67 -9.04 14.57
CA VAL A 153 -11.94 -8.41 14.93
C VAL A 153 -13.07 -8.96 14.06
N PRO A 154 -14.09 -9.59 14.65
CA PRO A 154 -15.15 -10.22 13.89
C PRO A 154 -15.98 -9.19 13.12
N ARG A 155 -16.54 -9.60 11.98
CA ARG A 155 -17.24 -8.71 11.05
C ARG A 155 -18.41 -7.95 11.69
N ASP A 156 -19.15 -8.58 12.60
CA ASP A 156 -20.26 -7.96 13.31
C ASP A 156 -19.84 -6.85 14.28
N ALA A 157 -18.58 -6.84 14.72
CA ALA A 157 -17.99 -5.77 15.52
C ALA A 157 -17.43 -4.60 14.66
N ILE A 158 -17.59 -4.62 13.33
CA ILE A 158 -17.04 -3.59 12.43
C ILE A 158 -18.12 -3.04 11.49
N ALA A 159 -18.30 -1.71 11.55
CA ALA A 159 -18.96 -0.96 10.49
C ALA A 159 -17.95 -0.55 9.42
N PHE A 160 -18.17 -1.03 8.19
CA PHE A 160 -17.32 -0.72 7.03
C PHE A 160 -17.70 0.63 6.42
N GLY A 161 -16.79 1.60 6.52
CA GLY A 161 -16.86 2.86 5.79
C GLY A 161 -16.04 2.82 4.49
N CYS A 162 -16.10 3.89 3.71
CA CYS A 162 -15.38 3.94 2.43
C CYS A 162 -13.86 4.18 2.58
N ASP A 163 -13.45 4.85 3.66
CA ASP A 163 -12.07 5.30 3.92
C ASP A 163 -11.59 4.97 5.35
N ARG A 164 -12.46 4.40 6.18
CA ARG A 164 -12.19 4.02 7.57
C ARG A 164 -13.12 2.89 8.01
N LEU A 165 -12.70 2.14 9.02
CA LEU A 165 -13.52 1.16 9.73
C LEU A 165 -13.87 1.70 11.11
N THR A 166 -15.10 1.50 11.55
CA THR A 166 -15.54 1.88 12.90
C THR A 166 -15.80 0.62 13.70
N LEU A 167 -15.18 0.51 14.86
CA LEU A 167 -15.48 -0.55 15.83
C LEU A 167 -16.80 -0.25 16.51
N SER A 168 -17.69 -1.24 16.51
CA SER A 168 -18.98 -1.21 17.23
C SER A 168 -18.89 -1.77 18.65
N ILE A 169 -17.69 -2.18 19.06
CA ILE A 169 -17.39 -2.67 20.42
C ILE A 169 -16.57 -1.63 21.19
N ALA A 170 -16.71 -1.62 22.51
CA ALA A 170 -15.92 -0.76 23.38
C ALA A 170 -14.42 -1.08 23.28
N ARG A 171 -13.57 -0.07 23.51
CA ARG A 171 -12.11 -0.22 23.47
C ARG A 171 -11.59 -1.35 24.38
N GLY A 172 -12.16 -1.48 25.59
CA GLY A 172 -11.80 -2.57 26.50
C GLY A 172 -12.11 -3.96 25.94
N ALA A 173 -13.23 -4.13 25.24
CA ALA A 173 -13.59 -5.40 24.59
C ALA A 173 -12.65 -5.71 23.42
N PHE A 174 -12.24 -4.69 22.64
CA PHE A 174 -11.22 -4.83 21.60
C PHE A 174 -9.85 -5.24 22.19
N GLU A 175 -9.42 -4.60 23.28
CA GLU A 175 -8.17 -4.89 23.99
C GLU A 175 -8.19 -6.26 24.72
N ALA A 176 -9.39 -6.82 24.96
CA ALA A 176 -9.58 -8.15 25.51
C ALA A 176 -9.51 -9.29 24.47
N LEU A 177 -9.57 -8.97 23.16
CA LEU A 177 -9.36 -9.98 22.11
C LEU A 177 -7.99 -10.66 22.27
N ALA A 178 -7.82 -11.86 21.73
CA ALA A 178 -6.50 -12.48 21.76
C ALA A 178 -5.55 -11.73 20.79
N PRO A 179 -4.34 -11.35 21.22
CA PRO A 179 -3.31 -10.89 20.29
C PRO A 179 -2.91 -12.05 19.36
N LEU A 180 -2.61 -11.73 18.10
CA LEU A 180 -2.14 -12.68 17.09
C LEU A 180 -0.62 -12.72 17.11
N GLU A 181 -0.04 -13.91 17.23
CA GLU A 181 1.41 -14.12 17.22
C GLU A 181 1.87 -14.70 15.88
N GLY A 182 2.94 -14.15 15.30
CA GLY A 182 3.77 -14.85 14.31
C GLY A 182 3.08 -15.40 13.04
N GLY A 183 1.88 -14.92 12.69
CA GLY A 183 1.09 -15.43 11.56
C GLY A 183 0.09 -16.55 11.89
N ASP A 184 -0.04 -16.93 13.17
CA ASP A 184 -1.07 -17.86 13.63
C ASP A 184 -2.43 -17.14 13.73
N TRP A 185 -3.06 -16.97 12.57
CA TRP A 185 -4.36 -16.30 12.46
C TRP A 185 -5.50 -17.31 12.58
N PRO A 186 -6.59 -16.98 13.29
CA PRO A 186 -7.65 -17.94 13.57
C PRO A 186 -8.36 -18.38 12.28
N ALA A 187 -8.72 -19.66 12.19
CA ALA A 187 -9.40 -20.21 11.00
C ALA A 187 -10.81 -19.62 10.76
N ALA A 188 -11.41 -18.98 11.76
CA ALA A 188 -12.71 -18.33 11.70
C ALA A 188 -12.73 -17.11 12.63
N ALA A 189 -13.72 -16.23 12.42
CA ALA A 189 -13.92 -15.06 13.27
C ALA A 189 -14.00 -15.46 14.77
N PRO A 190 -13.23 -14.79 15.65
CA PRO A 190 -13.34 -15.04 17.09
C PRO A 190 -14.71 -14.56 17.58
N THR A 191 -15.27 -15.23 18.57
CA THR A 191 -16.48 -14.76 19.23
C THR A 191 -16.15 -13.50 20.01
N ALA A 192 -16.78 -12.36 19.68
CA ALA A 192 -16.69 -11.18 20.53
C ALA A 192 -17.31 -11.53 21.89
N ALA A 193 -16.55 -11.37 22.98
CA ALA A 193 -17.14 -11.43 24.31
C ALA A 193 -18.21 -10.34 24.41
N ALA A 194 -19.42 -10.73 24.84
CA ALA A 194 -20.57 -9.85 25.00
C ALA A 194 -20.33 -8.74 26.04
#